data_AF-A0A3E3DZS5-F1
#
_entry.id   AF-A0A3E3DZS5-F1
#
_cell.length_a   1.000
_cell.length_b   1.000
_cell.length_c   1.000
_cell.angle_alpha   90.00
_cell.angle_beta   90.00
_cell.angle_gamma   90.00
#
_symmetry.space_group_name_H-M   'P 1'
#
loop_
_entity.id
_entity.type
_entity.pdbx_description
1 polymer ?
#
loop_
_entity_poly.entity_id
_entity_poly.type
_entity_poly.pdbx_seq_one_letter_code
_entity_poly.pdbx_strand_id
1 'polypeptide(L)'
;MKKDEYKKTIIEDMKALCIYQPQYDILIDTLAQTCEFRDKNMEEWKKAGGQMVIPYTNKGGATNPLKTPYYMNNLQFNEQILKYCKELCISPSGMNKLGHPNDEGKDDFEEFMDEIS
;
A
#
# COMPACT_ATOMS: atom_id res chain seq x y z
N MET A 1 -1.29 14.76 1.24
CA MET A 1 -2.71 15.05 0.87
C MET A 1 -3.63 14.80 2.06
N LYS A 2 -4.86 15.31 2.03
CA LYS A 2 -5.90 14.95 3.03
C LYS A 2 -6.53 13.61 2.70
N LYS A 3 -7.14 12.96 3.69
CA LYS A 3 -7.84 11.67 3.52
C LYS A 3 -8.83 11.70 2.34
N ASP A 4 -9.65 12.73 2.23
CA ASP A 4 -10.69 12.79 1.18
C ASP A 4 -10.09 12.89 -0.24
N GLU A 5 -8.93 13.54 -0.38
CA GLU A 5 -8.18 13.59 -1.63
C GLU A 5 -7.65 12.20 -2.00
N TYR A 6 -7.03 11.49 -1.04
CA TYR A 6 -6.60 10.10 -1.25
C TYR A 6 -7.75 9.18 -1.62
N LYS A 7 -8.88 9.28 -0.90
CA LYS A 7 -10.07 8.48 -1.16
C LYS A 7 -10.57 8.69 -2.58
N LYS A 8 -10.63 9.95 -3.04
CA LYS A 8 -11.01 10.29 -4.41
C LYS A 8 -10.07 9.63 -5.42
N THR A 9 -8.75 9.78 -5.24
CA THR A 9 -7.75 9.18 -6.14
C THR A 9 -7.87 7.66 -6.20
N ILE A 10 -7.98 6.98 -5.06
CA ILE A 10 -8.12 5.51 -5.00
C ILE A 10 -9.38 5.05 -5.74
N ILE A 11 -10.51 5.75 -5.58
CA ILE A 11 -11.75 5.44 -6.30
C ILE A 11 -11.59 5.66 -7.80
N GLU A 12 -10.92 6.73 -8.22
CA GLU A 12 -10.64 7.02 -9.63
C GLU A 12 -9.77 5.92 -10.25
N ASP A 13 -8.72 5.48 -9.57
CA ASP A 13 -7.85 4.38 -10.00
C ASP A 13 -8.63 3.06 -10.13
N MET A 14 -9.43 2.72 -9.11
CA MET A 14 -10.26 1.50 -9.15
C MET A 14 -11.33 1.56 -10.25
N LYS A 15 -11.88 2.73 -10.55
CA LYS A 15 -12.83 2.91 -11.66
C LYS A 15 -12.13 2.78 -13.01
N ALA A 16 -10.94 3.33 -13.16
CA ALA A 16 -10.14 3.19 -14.39
C ALA A 16 -9.78 1.73 -14.68
N LEU A 17 -9.61 0.93 -13.62
CA LEU A 17 -9.39 -0.52 -13.70
C LEU A 17 -10.69 -1.34 -13.80
N CYS A 18 -11.86 -0.71 -13.76
CA CYS A 18 -13.17 -1.37 -13.76
C CYS A 18 -13.40 -2.35 -12.58
N ILE A 19 -12.73 -2.12 -11.44
CA ILE A 19 -12.80 -3.00 -10.25
C ILE A 19 -13.54 -2.37 -9.06
N TYR A 20 -13.93 -1.10 -9.16
CA TYR A 20 -14.62 -0.42 -8.06
C TYR A 20 -15.95 -1.08 -7.74
N GLN A 21 -16.15 -1.41 -6.46
CA GLN A 21 -17.43 -1.84 -5.90
C GLN A 21 -17.64 -1.21 -4.51
N PRO A 22 -18.88 -0.85 -4.12
CA PRO A 22 -19.16 -0.25 -2.81
C PRO A 22 -18.70 -1.08 -1.60
N GLN A 23 -18.56 -2.40 -1.76
CA GLN A 23 -18.07 -3.32 -0.74
C GLN A 23 -16.62 -2.99 -0.32
N TYR A 24 -15.86 -2.29 -1.17
CA TYR A 24 -14.51 -1.84 -0.86
C TYR A 24 -14.46 -0.52 -0.09
N ASP A 25 -15.57 0.19 0.12
CA ASP A 25 -15.57 1.56 0.67
C ASP A 25 -14.87 1.66 2.03
N ILE A 26 -15.04 0.69 2.92
CA ILE A 26 -14.37 0.66 4.23
C ILE A 26 -12.85 0.54 4.05
N LEU A 27 -12.41 -0.31 3.12
CA LEU A 27 -11.01 -0.55 2.84
C LEU A 27 -10.35 0.64 2.14
N ILE A 28 -11.05 1.26 1.20
CA ILE A 28 -10.65 2.51 0.53
C ILE A 28 -10.47 3.63 1.58
N ASP A 29 -11.45 3.77 2.48
CA ASP A 29 -11.43 4.79 3.54
C ASP A 29 -10.26 4.58 4.50
N THR A 30 -9.99 3.31 4.85
CA THR A 30 -8.85 2.91 5.68
C THR A 30 -7.52 3.22 4.99
N LEU A 31 -7.35 2.81 3.73
CA LEU A 31 -6.14 3.10 2.95
C LEU A 31 -5.88 4.61 2.84
N ALA A 32 -6.92 5.38 2.52
CA ALA A 32 -6.81 6.83 2.42
C ALA A 32 -6.37 7.48 3.73
N GLN A 33 -6.91 7.01 4.87
CA GLN A 33 -6.52 7.49 6.19
C GLN A 33 -5.07 7.11 6.52
N THR A 34 -4.65 5.87 6.23
CA THR A 34 -3.27 5.41 6.45
C THR A 34 -2.27 6.24 5.64
N CYS A 35 -2.59 6.57 4.38
CA CYS A 35 -1.78 7.45 3.54
C CYS A 35 -1.62 8.86 4.15
N GLU A 36 -2.71 9.47 4.63
CA GLU A 36 -2.62 10.78 5.31
C GLU A 36 -1.77 10.71 6.59
N PHE A 37 -1.91 9.66 7.40
CA PHE A 37 -1.11 9.48 8.60
C PHE A 37 0.38 9.29 8.29
N ARG A 38 0.69 8.53 7.24
CA ARG A 38 2.06 8.35 6.74
C ARG A 38 2.69 9.69 6.34
N ASP A 39 1.96 10.52 5.61
CA ASP A 39 2.43 11.84 5.20
C ASP A 39 2.67 12.76 6.41
N LYS A 40 1.72 12.84 7.34
CA LYS A 40 1.88 13.62 8.58
C LYS A 40 3.07 13.15 9.39
N ASN A 41 3.23 11.84 9.57
CA ASN A 41 4.36 11.28 10.30
C ASN A 41 5.70 11.58 9.61
N MET A 42 5.75 11.58 8.27
CA MET A 42 6.94 12.00 7.51
C MET A 42 7.26 13.50 7.67
N GLU A 43 6.24 14.37 7.70
CA GLU A 43 6.42 15.80 7.95
C GLU A 43 6.98 16.05 9.35
N GLU A 44 6.37 15.44 10.38
CA GLU A 44 6.84 15.54 11.76
C GLU A 44 8.25 14.95 11.92
N TRP A 45 8.55 13.84 11.24
CA TRP A 45 9.89 13.27 11.26
C TRP A 45 10.94 14.22 10.69
N LYS A 46 10.64 14.89 9.57
CA LYS A 46 11.52 15.91 8.99
C LYS A 46 11.74 17.08 9.93
N LYS A 47 10.68 17.57 10.60
CA LYS A 47 10.78 18.62 11.62
C LYS A 47 11.63 18.18 12.82
N ALA A 48 11.57 16.90 13.19
CA ALA A 48 12.36 16.30 14.26
C ALA A 48 13.80 15.91 13.85
N GLY A 49 14.25 16.26 12.64
CA GLY A 49 15.62 16.06 12.16
C GLY A 49 15.85 14.80 11.31
N GLY A 50 14.81 14.01 11.02
CA GLY A 50 14.86 12.96 10.00
C GLY A 50 15.79 11.78 10.30
N GLN A 51 16.24 11.62 11.55
CA GLN A 51 17.17 10.55 11.92
C GLN A 51 16.44 9.21 11.98
N MET A 52 17.01 8.17 11.36
CA MET A 52 16.48 6.80 11.43
C MET A 52 16.85 6.13 12.76
N VAL A 53 18.00 6.49 13.31
CA VAL A 53 18.55 5.92 14.54
C VAL A 53 18.99 7.07 15.45
N ILE A 54 18.64 6.98 16.73
CA ILE A 54 19.00 7.93 17.78
C ILE A 54 19.72 7.20 18.92
N PRO A 55 20.61 7.88 19.66
CA PRO A 55 21.14 7.32 20.90
C PRO A 55 20.03 7.25 21.96
N TYR A 56 19.97 6.14 22.67
CA TYR A 56 19.06 5.94 23.80
C TYR A 56 19.83 5.34 24.98
N THR A 57 19.85 6.07 26.09
CA THR A 57 20.43 5.59 27.35
C THR A 57 19.37 4.79 28.11
N ASN A 58 19.64 3.51 28.34
CA ASN A 58 18.73 2.64 29.08
C ASN A 58 18.80 2.89 30.60
N LYS A 59 17.89 2.26 31.36
CA LYS A 59 17.85 2.40 32.83
C LYS A 59 19.14 1.97 33.54
N GLY A 60 19.97 1.14 32.89
CA GLY A 60 21.26 0.70 33.40
C GLY A 60 22.43 1.62 33.04
N GLY A 61 22.18 2.78 32.40
CA GLY A 61 23.19 3.76 32.03
C GLY A 61 23.93 3.48 30.71
N ALA A 62 23.65 2.36 30.04
CA ALA A 62 24.27 2.05 28.75
C ALA A 62 23.54 2.79 27.62
N THR A 63 24.30 3.47 26.75
CA THR A 63 23.77 4.18 25.59
C THR A 63 23.87 3.31 24.34
N ASN A 64 22.72 3.01 23.74
CA ASN A 64 22.61 2.14 22.57
C ASN A 64 21.88 2.86 21.42
N PRO A 65 22.17 2.50 20.15
CA PRO A 65 21.38 2.96 19.03
C PRO A 65 19.98 2.36 19.07
N LEU A 66 18.96 3.19 18.85
CA LEU A 66 17.55 2.80 18.76
C LEU A 66 16.94 3.40 17.50
N LYS A 67 16.11 2.62 16.78
CA LYS A 67 15.31 3.15 15.67
C LYS A 67 14.32 4.21 16.17
N THR A 68 14.21 5.34 15.49
CA THR A 68 13.27 6.38 15.92
C THR A 68 11.82 5.90 15.80
N PRO A 69 10.92 6.32 16.71
CA PRO A 69 9.50 6.01 16.61
C PRO A 69 8.89 6.44 15.27
N TYR A 70 9.30 7.60 14.75
CA TYR A 70 8.88 8.09 13.44
C TYR A 70 9.26 7.14 12.30
N TYR A 71 10.49 6.65 12.29
CA TYR A 71 10.95 5.69 11.29
C TYR A 71 10.17 4.37 11.39
N MET A 72 9.97 3.86 12.61
CA MET A 72 9.19 2.64 12.84
C MET A 72 7.73 2.78 12.37
N ASN A 73 7.08 3.91 12.67
CA ASN A 73 5.72 4.20 12.19
C ASN A 73 5.66 4.22 10.66
N ASN A 74 6.65 4.84 9.99
CA ASN A 74 6.69 4.86 8.53
C ASN A 74 6.83 3.45 7.94
N LEU A 75 7.64 2.57 8.52
CA LEU A 75 7.73 1.18 8.09
C LEU A 75 6.36 0.49 8.21
N GLN A 76 5.70 0.63 9.35
CA GLN A 76 4.37 0.04 9.58
C GLN A 76 3.31 0.58 8.62
N PHE A 77 3.27 1.90 8.39
CA PHE A 77 2.32 2.49 7.44
C PHE A 77 2.58 2.00 6.01
N ASN A 78 3.85 1.90 5.58
CA ASN A 78 4.17 1.40 4.24
C ASN A 78 3.73 -0.07 4.07
N GLU A 79 3.91 -0.91 5.09
CA GLU A 79 3.41 -2.30 5.08
C GLU A 79 1.88 -2.36 4.99
N GLN A 80 1.17 -1.54 5.77
CA GLN A 80 -0.29 -1.46 5.73
C GLN A 80 -0.82 -0.96 4.38
N ILE A 81 -0.22 0.09 3.82
CA ILE A 81 -0.55 0.62 2.50
C ILE A 81 -0.40 -0.47 1.45
N LEU A 82 0.75 -1.16 1.43
CA LEU A 82 0.99 -2.25 0.48
C LEU A 82 -0.06 -3.38 0.63
N LYS A 83 -0.41 -3.73 1.87
CA LYS A 83 -1.45 -4.73 2.14
C LYS A 83 -2.79 -4.31 1.55
N TYR A 84 -3.26 -3.10 1.83
CA TYR A 84 -4.56 -2.63 1.34
C TYR A 84 -4.57 -2.46 -0.18
N CYS A 85 -3.47 -2.01 -0.79
CA CYS A 85 -3.35 -1.96 -2.25
C CYS A 85 -3.46 -3.35 -2.91
N LYS A 86 -2.95 -4.40 -2.25
CA LYS A 86 -3.10 -5.78 -2.73
C LYS A 86 -4.54 -6.28 -2.61
N GLU A 87 -5.21 -6.00 -1.50
CA GLU A 87 -6.61 -6.38 -1.26
C GLU A 87 -7.58 -5.65 -2.21
N LEU A 88 -7.29 -4.38 -2.53
CA LEU A 88 -8.05 -3.60 -3.53
C LEU A 88 -7.66 -3.94 -4.98
N CYS A 89 -6.72 -4.86 -5.19
CA CYS A 89 -6.20 -5.26 -6.50
C CYS A 89 -5.61 -4.13 -7.37
N ILE A 90 -5.23 -2.99 -6.77
CA ILE A 90 -4.63 -1.84 -7.47
C ILE A 90 -3.11 -1.97 -7.65
N SER A 91 -2.48 -2.95 -6.98
CA SER A 91 -1.07 -3.30 -7.22
C SER A 91 -0.93 -4.20 -8.46
N PRO A 92 0.22 -4.21 -9.17
CA PRO A 92 0.48 -5.15 -10.27
C PRO A 92 0.20 -6.62 -9.90
N SER A 93 0.61 -7.05 -8.71
CA SER A 93 0.33 -8.42 -8.23
C SER A 93 -1.15 -8.70 -7.95
N GLY A 94 -1.93 -7.67 -7.66
CA GLY A 94 -3.37 -7.78 -7.44
C GLY A 94 -4.13 -7.88 -8.77
N MET A 95 -3.73 -7.09 -9.77
CA MET A 95 -4.28 -7.17 -11.12
C MET A 95 -4.08 -8.56 -11.75
N ASN A 96 -2.91 -9.17 -11.55
CA ASN A 96 -2.66 -10.55 -12.02
C ASN A 96 -3.64 -11.59 -11.46
N LYS A 97 -4.27 -11.35 -10.30
CA LYS A 97 -5.27 -12.27 -9.73
C LYS A 97 -6.65 -12.15 -10.37
N LEU A 98 -6.95 -11.01 -11.00
CA LEU A 98 -8.25 -10.76 -11.61
C LEU A 98 -8.35 -11.28 -13.04
N GLY A 99 -7.23 -11.76 -13.61
CA GLY A 99 -7.09 -11.91 -15.06
C GLY A 99 -6.93 -10.52 -15.69
N HIS A 100 -5.98 -10.35 -16.59
CA HIS A 100 -5.85 -9.07 -17.28
C HIS A 100 -7.10 -8.87 -18.17
N PRO A 101 -7.81 -7.73 -18.15
CA PRO A 101 -8.87 -7.47 -19.12
C PRO A 101 -8.35 -7.33 -20.57
N ASN A 102 -7.03 -7.28 -20.74
CA ASN A 102 -6.32 -7.29 -22.03
C ASN A 102 -5.50 -8.58 -22.24
N ASP A 103 -5.73 -9.62 -21.44
CA ASP A 103 -5.30 -10.95 -21.86
C ASP A 103 -6.27 -11.33 -22.98
N GLU A 104 -5.84 -11.17 -24.23
CA GLU A 104 -6.41 -11.91 -25.38
C GLU A 104 -6.04 -13.39 -25.25
N GLY A 105 -6.18 -13.94 -24.03
CA GLY A 105 -5.82 -15.29 -23.69
C GLY A 105 -6.57 -16.21 -24.62
N LYS A 106 -5.86 -16.70 -25.64
CA LYS A 106 -6.07 -18.08 -26.04
C LYS A 106 -5.90 -18.85 -24.74
N ASP A 107 -7.00 -19.45 -24.31
CA ASP A 107 -7.01 -20.31 -23.16
C ASP A 107 -5.87 -21.32 -23.38
N ASP A 108 -4.95 -21.48 -22.43
CA ASP A 108 -3.86 -22.46 -22.54
C ASP A 108 -4.44 -23.85 -22.87
N PHE A 109 -5.70 -24.09 -22.49
CA PHE A 109 -6.47 -25.25 -22.89
C PHE A 109 -6.86 -25.27 -24.38
N GLU A 110 -7.31 -24.15 -24.95
CA GLU A 110 -7.57 -24.05 -26.40
C GLU A 110 -6.29 -24.25 -27.22
N GLU A 111 -5.16 -23.67 -26.79
CA GLU A 111 -3.87 -23.87 -27.45
C GLU A 111 -3.41 -25.34 -27.37
N PHE A 112 -3.58 -25.97 -26.21
CA PHE A 112 -3.31 -27.40 -26.04
C PHE A 112 -4.22 -28.28 -26.91
N MET A 113 -5.50 -27.94 -27.06
CA MET A 113 -6.45 -28.69 -27.88
C MET A 113 -6.15 -28.56 -29.37
N ASP A 114 -5.68 -27.39 -29.83
CA ASP A 114 -5.23 -27.17 -31.21
C ASP A 114 -3.96 -27.97 -31.53
N GLU A 115 -3.01 -28.09 -30.59
CA GLU A 115 -1.76 -28.84 -30.78
C GLU A 115 -1.96 -30.36 -30.92
N ILE A 116 -3.05 -30.90 -30.35
CA ILE A 116 -3.35 -32.34 -30.40
C ILE A 116 -4.40 -32.73 -31.46
N SER A 117 -4.88 -31.76 -32.24
CA SER A 117 -5.84 -31.95 -33.35
C SER A 117 -5.16 -32.14 -34.70
#